data_AF-A0A7M1KMV5-F1
#
_entry.id   AF-A0A7M1KMV5-F1
#
_cell.length_a   1.000
_cell.length_b   1.000
_cell.length_c   1.000
_cell.angle_alpha   90.00
_cell.angle_beta   90.00
_cell.angle_gamma   90.00
#
_symmetry.space_group_name_H-M   'P 1'
#
loop_
_entity.id
_entity.type
_entity.pdbx_description
1 polymer ?
#
loop_
_entity_poly.entity_id
_entity_poly.type
_entity_poly.pdbx_seq_one_letter_code
_entity_poly.pdbx_strand_id
1 'polypeptide(L)'
;MNKVLPNSDLQALCVEAEAKGVALSDLESICSEFGVSPETVLNELSITVAEGYLSESLSYDFCDGVMNGIANAIFDLGMASELPQPAFALYQAFDLGEWVRSSDSPDTDPGEKYTTPTVLEILRDFER
;
A
#
# COMPACT_ATOMS: atom_id res chain seq x y z
N MET A 1 14.73 -0.97 -4.30
CA MET A 1 15.01 -0.08 -3.15
C MET A 1 15.70 -0.84 -2.04
N ASN A 2 16.64 -0.22 -1.30
CA ASN A 2 17.12 -0.76 -0.03
C ASN A 2 16.09 -0.40 1.05
N LYS A 3 15.34 -1.39 1.54
CA LYS A 3 14.39 -1.18 2.65
C LYS A 3 15.16 -0.78 3.91
N VAL A 4 14.70 0.27 4.59
CA VAL A 4 15.21 0.68 5.89
C VAL A 4 14.55 -0.11 7.00
N LEU A 5 13.25 -0.41 6.84
CA LEU A 5 12.47 -1.16 7.81
C LEU A 5 12.69 -2.67 7.64
N PRO A 6 12.79 -3.43 8.73
CA PRO A 6 12.83 -4.88 8.64
C PRO A 6 11.51 -5.45 8.11
N ASN A 7 11.58 -6.52 7.32
CA ASN A 7 10.39 -7.18 6.78
C ASN A 7 9.43 -7.67 7.89
N SER A 8 9.94 -8.02 9.08
CA SER A 8 9.10 -8.43 10.22
C SER A 8 8.18 -7.31 10.70
N ASP A 9 8.70 -6.08 10.78
CA ASP A 9 7.96 -4.91 11.24
C ASP A 9 6.94 -4.47 10.19
N LEU A 10 7.32 -4.52 8.91
CA LEU A 10 6.40 -4.28 7.80
C LEU A 10 5.27 -5.32 7.76
N GLN A 11 5.57 -6.61 8.00
CA GLN A 11 4.55 -7.65 8.06
C GLN A 11 3.59 -7.46 9.25
N ALA A 12 4.12 -7.12 10.42
CA ALA A 12 3.29 -6.83 11.60
C ALA A 12 2.38 -5.63 11.33
N LEU A 13 2.91 -4.58 10.71
CA LEU A 13 2.17 -3.39 10.35
C LEU A 13 1.10 -3.66 9.28
N CYS A 14 1.35 -4.53 8.31
CA CYS A 14 0.32 -4.99 7.35
C CYS A 14 -0.86 -5.63 8.10
N VAL A 15 -0.58 -6.58 8.99
CA VAL A 15 -1.63 -7.27 9.76
C VAL A 15 -2.42 -6.27 10.61
N GLU A 16 -1.75 -5.31 11.21
CA GLU A 16 -2.39 -4.26 12.01
C GLU A 16 -3.29 -3.34 11.16
N ALA A 17 -2.77 -2.88 10.03
CA ALA A 17 -3.48 -2.01 9.10
C ALA A 17 -4.72 -2.69 8.53
N GLU A 18 -4.63 -3.94 8.09
CA GLU A 18 -5.78 -4.69 7.57
C GLU A 18 -6.84 -4.93 8.66
N ALA A 19 -6.41 -5.26 9.89
CA ALA A 19 -7.34 -5.64 10.95
C ALA A 19 -8.11 -4.45 11.56
N LYS A 20 -7.47 -3.28 11.71
CA LYS A 20 -8.07 -2.13 12.41
C LYS A 20 -7.71 -0.75 11.85
N GLY A 21 -6.92 -0.69 10.78
CA GLY A 21 -6.35 0.55 10.28
C GLY A 21 -5.21 1.08 11.15
N VAL A 22 -4.46 2.02 10.58
CA VAL A 22 -3.28 2.65 11.20
C VAL A 22 -3.37 4.15 11.00
N ALA A 23 -3.27 4.92 12.09
CA ALA A 23 -3.15 6.37 12.07
C ALA A 23 -1.70 6.82 12.14
N LEU A 24 -1.41 8.10 11.86
CA LEU A 24 -0.05 8.64 11.98
C LEU A 24 0.53 8.50 13.39
N SER A 25 -0.30 8.59 14.44
CA SER A 25 0.13 8.40 15.82
C SER A 25 0.63 6.98 16.09
N ASP A 26 0.08 5.98 15.39
CA ASP A 26 0.50 4.58 15.55
C ASP A 26 1.90 4.35 14.94
N LEU A 27 2.29 5.18 13.96
CA LEU A 27 3.60 5.12 13.31
C LEU A 27 4.72 5.74 14.14
N GLU A 28 4.41 6.54 15.17
CA GLU A 28 5.40 7.29 15.97
C GLU A 28 6.49 6.37 16.57
N SER A 29 6.08 5.19 17.04
CA SER A 29 7.00 4.24 17.66
C SER A 29 8.00 3.68 16.65
N ILE A 30 7.52 3.26 15.47
CA ILE A 30 8.36 2.76 14.37
C ILE A 30 9.27 3.88 13.84
N CYS A 31 8.74 5.09 13.67
CA CYS A 31 9.52 6.24 13.21
C CYS A 31 10.69 6.56 14.16
N SER A 32 10.43 6.55 15.48
CA SER A 32 11.43 6.81 16.51
C SER A 32 12.49 5.70 16.58
N GLU A 33 12.07 4.44 16.52
CA GLU A 33 12.95 3.28 16.61
C GLU A 33 13.95 3.22 15.44
N PHE A 34 13.47 3.43 14.21
CA PHE A 34 14.29 3.32 13.01
C PHE A 34 14.85 4.65 12.51
N GLY A 35 14.48 5.77 13.14
CA GLY A 35 14.93 7.11 12.75
C GLY A 35 14.44 7.54 11.36
N VAL A 36 13.23 7.13 10.99
CA VAL A 36 12.60 7.40 9.68
C VAL A 36 11.37 8.29 9.81
N SER A 37 10.93 8.89 8.71
CA SER A 37 9.68 9.66 8.68
C SER A 37 8.46 8.74 8.49
N PRO A 38 7.25 9.19 8.86
CA PRO A 38 6.01 8.49 8.54
C PRO A 38 5.83 8.23 7.03
N GLU A 39 6.31 9.16 6.19
CA GLU A 39 6.35 8.99 4.73
C GLU A 39 7.14 7.74 4.33
N THR A 40 8.36 7.56 4.86
CA THR A 40 9.17 6.37 4.59
C THR A 40 8.43 5.10 5.00
N VAL A 41 7.78 5.10 6.16
CA VAL A 41 7.03 3.93 6.64
C VAL A 41 5.88 3.59 5.70
N LEU A 42 5.04 4.57 5.34
CA LEU A 42 3.90 4.37 4.45
C LEU A 42 4.35 3.89 3.05
N ASN A 43 5.42 4.47 2.52
CA ASN A 43 5.96 4.09 1.22
C ASN A 43 6.53 2.67 1.23
N GLU A 44 7.36 2.30 2.20
CA GLU A 44 7.94 0.95 2.28
C GLU A 44 6.89 -0.13 2.56
N LEU A 45 5.88 0.18 3.39
CA LEU A 45 4.74 -0.70 3.62
C LEU A 45 3.97 -0.94 2.34
N SER A 46 3.60 0.12 1.62
CA SER A 46 2.83 0.02 0.38
C SER A 46 3.59 -0.75 -0.70
N ILE A 47 4.90 -0.53 -0.83
CA ILE A 47 5.75 -1.30 -1.75
C ILE A 47 5.76 -2.79 -1.34
N THR A 48 5.85 -3.08 -0.04
CA THR A 48 5.85 -4.47 0.44
C THR A 48 4.53 -5.18 0.17
N VAL A 49 3.41 -4.47 0.31
CA VAL A 49 2.07 -4.97 -0.06
C VAL A 49 2.00 -5.26 -1.56
N ALA A 50 2.49 -4.34 -2.40
CA ALA A 50 2.53 -4.49 -3.84
C ALA A 50 3.41 -5.65 -4.32
N GLU A 51 4.61 -5.81 -3.75
CA GLU A 51 5.49 -6.95 -4.00
C GLU A 51 4.83 -8.27 -3.59
N GLY A 52 4.15 -8.28 -2.44
CA GLY A 52 3.41 -9.45 -1.95
C GLY A 52 2.26 -9.86 -2.87
N TYR A 53 1.52 -8.87 -3.38
CA TYR A 53 0.45 -9.06 -4.36
C TYR A 53 0.99 -9.65 -5.68
N LEU A 54 2.02 -9.04 -6.27
CA LEU A 54 2.57 -9.49 -7.57
C LEU A 54 3.26 -10.86 -7.50
N SER A 55 3.75 -11.25 -6.32
CA SER A 55 4.33 -12.57 -6.08
C SER A 55 3.29 -13.64 -5.72
N GLU A 56 2.00 -13.29 -5.71
CA GLU A 56 0.88 -14.15 -5.28
C GLU A 56 1.05 -14.68 -3.84
N SER A 57 1.88 -14.01 -3.03
CA SER A 57 2.09 -14.38 -1.62
C SER A 57 1.06 -13.76 -0.69
N LEU A 58 0.39 -12.69 -1.14
CA LEU A 58 -0.74 -12.04 -0.49
C LEU A 58 -1.93 -11.99 -1.45
N SER A 59 -3.14 -12.20 -0.95
CA SER A 59 -4.36 -12.08 -1.74
C SER A 59 -4.70 -10.62 -2.04
N TYR A 60 -5.45 -10.39 -3.12
CA TYR A 60 -6.00 -9.06 -3.43
C TYR A 60 -6.72 -8.46 -2.22
N ASP A 61 -7.67 -9.20 -1.62
CA ASP A 61 -8.48 -8.73 -0.50
C ASP A 61 -7.62 -8.27 0.70
N PHE A 62 -6.53 -8.99 1.00
CA PHE A 62 -5.64 -8.60 2.08
C PHE A 62 -4.88 -7.33 1.72
N CYS A 63 -4.32 -7.26 0.52
CA CYS A 63 -3.58 -6.09 0.06
C CYS A 63 -4.46 -4.84 0.00
N ASP A 64 -5.67 -4.96 -0.56
CA ASP A 64 -6.68 -3.90 -0.59
C ASP A 64 -7.05 -3.44 0.83
N GLY A 65 -7.31 -4.40 1.74
CA GLY A 65 -7.57 -4.11 3.14
C GLY A 65 -6.44 -3.35 3.84
N VAL A 66 -5.18 -3.71 3.59
CA VAL A 66 -4.02 -2.96 4.11
C VAL A 66 -4.00 -1.53 3.56
N MET A 67 -4.16 -1.36 2.24
CA MET A 67 -4.11 -0.04 1.60
C MET A 67 -5.24 0.87 2.08
N ASN A 68 -6.45 0.33 2.21
CA ASN A 68 -7.59 1.01 2.81
C ASN A 68 -7.34 1.33 4.30
N GLY A 69 -6.69 0.42 5.04
CA GLY A 69 -6.32 0.58 6.44
C GLY A 69 -5.34 1.72 6.72
N ILE A 70 -4.46 2.06 5.76
CA ILE A 70 -3.50 3.16 5.89
C ILE A 70 -3.93 4.44 5.17
N ALA A 71 -5.06 4.45 4.46
CA ALA A 71 -5.49 5.58 3.63
C ALA A 71 -5.61 6.88 4.44
N ASN A 72 -6.17 6.82 5.65
CA ASN A 72 -6.28 8.00 6.52
C ASN A 72 -4.89 8.58 6.88
N ALA A 73 -3.91 7.73 7.21
CA ALA A 73 -2.56 8.19 7.49
C ALA A 73 -1.88 8.83 6.27
N ILE A 74 -2.12 8.29 5.06
CA ILE A 74 -1.66 8.89 3.79
C ILE A 74 -2.24 10.30 3.62
N PHE A 75 -3.56 10.45 3.79
CA PHE A 75 -4.24 11.73 3.60
C PHE A 75 -3.87 12.76 4.68
N ASP A 76 -3.80 12.35 5.95
CA ASP A 76 -3.42 13.22 7.06
C ASP A 76 -2.00 13.79 6.84
N LEU A 77 -1.06 12.96 6.36
CA LEU A 77 0.29 13.41 6.04
C LEU A 77 0.30 14.40 4.87
N GLY A 78 -0.53 14.13 3.86
CA GLY A 78 -0.73 15.00 2.70
C GLY A 78 -1.44 16.33 3.00
N MET A 79 -2.04 16.51 4.19
CA MET A 79 -2.55 17.81 4.62
C MET A 79 -1.44 18.76 5.08
N ALA A 80 -0.32 18.22 5.54
CA ALA A 80 0.83 18.99 6.00
C ALA A 80 1.95 19.09 4.96
N SER A 81 1.97 18.19 3.97
CA SER A 81 3.05 18.03 2.98
C SER A 81 2.51 17.44 1.66
N GLU A 82 3.38 17.08 0.73
CA GLU A 82 2.94 16.31 -0.45
C GLU A 82 2.47 14.91 -0.03
N LEU A 83 1.53 14.33 -0.79
CA LEU A 83 1.07 12.97 -0.53
C LEU A 83 2.24 11.98 -0.67
N PRO A 84 2.41 11.03 0.26
CA PRO A 84 3.52 10.08 0.20
C PRO A 84 3.43 9.22 -1.07
N GLN A 85 4.53 9.15 -1.81
CA GLN A 85 4.65 8.36 -3.03
C GLN A 85 5.76 7.30 -2.91
N PRO A 86 5.52 6.03 -3.26
CA PRO A 86 4.39 5.54 -4.05
C PRO A 86 3.14 5.14 -3.26
N ALA A 87 3.07 5.39 -1.94
CA ALA A 87 1.95 4.92 -1.12
C ALA A 87 0.57 5.34 -1.65
N PHE A 88 0.41 6.62 -2.01
CA PHE A 88 -0.84 7.11 -2.56
C PHE A 88 -1.16 6.53 -3.95
N ALA A 89 -0.18 6.42 -4.84
CA ALA A 89 -0.38 5.81 -6.16
C ALA A 89 -0.81 4.33 -6.04
N LEU A 90 -0.20 3.59 -5.11
CA LEU A 90 -0.56 2.20 -4.86
C LEU A 90 -1.96 2.09 -4.25
N TYR A 91 -2.33 2.98 -3.33
CA TYR A 91 -3.70 3.03 -2.79
C TYR A 91 -4.73 3.17 -3.92
N GLN A 92 -4.49 4.09 -4.86
CA GLN A 92 -5.34 4.27 -6.04
C GLN A 92 -5.38 3.03 -6.94
N ALA A 93 -4.26 2.31 -7.08
CA ALA A 93 -4.20 1.10 -7.89
C ALA A 93 -5.06 -0.04 -7.32
N PHE A 94 -5.10 -0.19 -6.00
CA PHE A 94 -5.97 -1.16 -5.33
C PHE A 94 -7.44 -0.72 -5.41
N ASP A 95 -7.77 0.55 -5.11
CA ASP A 95 -9.14 1.09 -5.25
C ASP A 95 -9.75 0.87 -6.66
N LEU A 96 -8.92 0.98 -7.70
CA LEU A 96 -9.35 0.71 -9.08
C LEU A 96 -9.86 -0.73 -9.28
N GLY A 97 -9.28 -1.69 -8.57
CA GLY A 97 -9.56 -3.12 -8.63
C GLY A 97 -10.80 -3.56 -7.86
N GLU A 98 -11.44 -2.69 -7.06
CA GLU A 98 -12.60 -3.09 -6.26
C GLU A 98 -13.86 -3.34 -7.11
N TRP A 99 -13.95 -2.73 -8.30
CA TRP A 99 -15.20 -2.64 -9.04
C TRP A 99 -15.11 -3.26 -10.43
N VAL A 100 -16.00 -4.22 -10.71
CA VAL A 100 -16.26 -4.67 -12.08
C VAL A 100 -16.93 -3.53 -12.86
N ARG A 101 -16.37 -3.14 -14.01
CA ARG A 101 -16.94 -2.08 -14.85
C ARG A 101 -18.09 -2.62 -15.68
N SER A 102 -19.03 -1.76 -16.08
CA SER A 102 -20.21 -2.18 -16.87
C SER A 102 -19.87 -2.76 -18.25
N SER A 103 -18.68 -2.46 -18.77
CA SER A 103 -18.12 -3.02 -20.01
C SER A 103 -17.44 -4.37 -19.82
N ASP A 104 -17.29 -4.84 -18.58
CA ASP A 104 -16.52 -6.04 -18.27
C ASP A 104 -17.36 -7.31 -18.47
N SER A 105 -16.67 -8.40 -18.79
CA SER A 105 -17.30 -9.73 -18.79
C SER A 105 -17.70 -10.08 -17.35
N PRO A 106 -18.79 -10.83 -17.12
CA PRO A 106 -19.18 -11.27 -15.78
C PRO A 106 -18.10 -12.05 -15.02
N ASP A 107 -17.18 -12.71 -15.73
CA ASP A 107 -16.08 -13.50 -15.16
C ASP A 107 -14.78 -12.68 -15.03
N THR A 108 -14.83 -11.36 -15.19
CA THR A 108 -13.64 -10.51 -15.08
C THR A 108 -13.23 -10.39 -13.62
N ASP A 109 -11.98 -10.72 -13.31
CA ASP A 109 -11.33 -10.31 -12.07
C ASP A 109 -10.84 -8.85 -12.22
N PRO A 110 -11.44 -7.88 -11.51
CA PRO A 110 -11.04 -6.48 -11.61
C PRO A 110 -9.66 -6.20 -11.02
N GLY A 111 -9.19 -6.97 -10.04
CA GLY A 111 -7.84 -6.86 -9.49
C GLY A 111 -6.79 -7.28 -10.52
N GLU A 112 -6.97 -8.42 -11.17
CA GLU A 112 -6.10 -8.85 -12.27
C GLU A 112 -6.14 -7.86 -13.44
N LYS A 113 -7.32 -7.37 -13.79
CA LYS A 113 -7.51 -6.50 -14.96
C LYS A 113 -6.99 -5.07 -14.76
N TYR A 114 -7.16 -4.49 -13.57
CA TYR A 114 -6.89 -3.07 -13.31
C TYR A 114 -5.75 -2.86 -12.31
N THR A 115 -5.73 -3.59 -11.19
CA THR A 115 -4.71 -3.40 -10.15
C THR A 115 -3.36 -3.92 -10.60
N THR A 116 -3.27 -5.16 -11.09
CA THR A 116 -2.00 -5.78 -11.51
C THR A 116 -1.19 -4.93 -12.50
N PRO A 117 -1.75 -4.48 -13.65
CA PRO A 117 -0.97 -3.67 -14.59
C PRO A 117 -0.55 -2.32 -14.00
N THR A 118 -1.40 -1.68 -13.19
CA THR A 118 -1.11 -0.39 -12.58
C THR A 118 -0.02 -0.50 -11.52
N VAL A 119 -0.06 -1.53 -10.67
CA VAL A 119 0.97 -1.81 -9.66
C VAL A 119 2.32 -2.08 -10.33
N LEU A 120 2.35 -2.85 -11.42
CA LEU A 120 3.58 -3.10 -12.18
C LEU A 120 4.19 -1.82 -12.75
N GLU A 121 3.36 -0.91 -13.26
CA GLU A 121 3.81 0.39 -13.76
C GLU A 121 4.39 1.26 -12.65
N ILE A 122 3.68 1.38 -11.52
CA ILE A 122 4.13 2.13 -10.36
C ILE A 122 5.47 1.58 -9.85
N LEU A 123 5.58 0.28 -9.60
CA LEU A 123 6.84 -0.27 -9.08
C LEU A 123 8.01 -0.04 -10.06
N ARG A 124 7.78 -0.16 -11.38
CA ARG A 124 8.81 0.13 -12.38
C ARG A 124 9.28 1.59 -12.33
N ASP A 125 8.39 2.54 -12.07
CA ASP A 125 8.73 3.96 -12.00
C ASP A 125 9.51 4.31 -10.72
N PHE A 126 9.24 3.61 -9.62
CA PHE A 126 9.89 3.83 -8.31
C PHE A 126 11.10 2.91 -8.04
N GLU A 127 11.38 1.94 -8.92
CA GLU A 127 12.64 1.16 -8.92
C GLU A 127 13.83 1.90 -9.54
N ARG A 128 13.61 3.06 -10.17
CA ARG A 128 14.62 3.84 -10.91
C ARG A 128 15.47 4.77 -10.06
#